data_AF-A0A5J5LYW4-F1
#
_entry.id   AF-A0A5J5LYW4-F1
#
_cell.length_a   1.000
_cell.length_b   1.000
_cell.length_c   1.000
_cell.angle_alpha   90.00
_cell.angle_beta   90.00
_cell.angle_gamma   90.00
#
_symmetry.space_group_name_H-M   'P 1'
#
loop_
_entity.id
_entity.type
_entity.pdbx_description
1 polymer ?
#
loop_
_entity_poly.entity_id
_entity_poly.type
_entity_poly.pdbx_seq_one_letter_code
_entity_poly.pdbx_strand_id
1 'polypeptide(L)'
;MVLLIIFGGVNMSLTEKRKNLLRWMVEGVRAGYFPAEDNILWGCQVFNGPSWPNYTGSYSCPEVEFPTLGGLEKSGYINLQTIASDEYKCALTQKAYEAVDSNFAEPAISSQKVYAKNYYNHVETMTENKGNVNISGVQGNVSGIAAAGENQTMTGVALGQISGAVTNSIGQLQSTNTPEATQLATLLEQLQSAIKNESHLAPEDKAEAMEQVKTLAEAGQKPEDNALQKAAKTALKILKGTIAGLPDAAKLAESCAKLLPAIATLLSLS
;
A
#
# COMPACT_ATOMS: atom_id res chain seq x y z
N MET A 1 37.43 -15.38 -41.80
CA MET A 1 37.05 -15.85 -40.46
C MET A 1 36.46 -14.66 -39.72
N VAL A 2 35.15 -14.47 -39.82
CA VAL A 2 34.43 -13.36 -39.18
C VAL A 2 33.42 -14.03 -38.27
N LEU A 3 33.58 -13.86 -36.96
CA LEU A 3 32.63 -14.35 -35.95
C LEU A 3 31.31 -13.59 -36.13
N LEU A 4 30.28 -14.28 -36.60
CA LEU A 4 28.90 -13.86 -36.44
C LEU A 4 28.55 -14.01 -34.95
N ILE A 5 28.39 -12.88 -34.26
CA ILE A 5 27.72 -12.80 -32.97
C ILE A 5 26.24 -13.10 -33.23
N ILE A 6 25.84 -14.35 -32.94
CA ILE A 6 24.45 -14.77 -32.98
C ILE A 6 23.76 -14.09 -31.79
N PHE A 7 23.13 -12.94 -32.02
CA PHE A 7 21.97 -12.50 -31.25
C PHE A 7 20.83 -13.51 -31.54
N GLY A 8 20.84 -14.63 -30.81
CA GLY A 8 19.83 -15.67 -30.87
C GLY A 8 19.28 -15.89 -29.47
N GLY A 9 17.99 -15.77 -29.21
CA GLY A 9 16.89 -15.45 -30.10
C GLY A 9 15.67 -15.11 -29.25
N VAL A 10 14.82 -14.26 -29.80
CA VAL A 10 13.42 -14.04 -29.41
C VAL A 10 13.21 -14.03 -27.88
N ASN A 11 13.48 -12.88 -27.27
CA ASN A 11 12.95 -12.54 -25.95
C ASN A 11 11.42 -12.46 -26.08
N MET A 12 10.75 -13.62 -26.05
CA MET A 12 9.31 -13.74 -25.90
C MET A 12 8.99 -13.14 -24.53
N SER A 13 8.75 -11.83 -24.51
CA SER A 13 8.54 -11.07 -23.28
C SER A 13 7.47 -11.76 -22.47
N LEU A 14 7.82 -12.28 -21.29
CA LEU A 14 6.86 -12.78 -20.32
C LEU A 14 5.69 -11.80 -20.24
N THR A 15 4.46 -12.29 -20.24
CA THR A 15 3.30 -11.43 -19.99
C THR A 15 3.43 -10.80 -18.60
N GLU A 16 2.82 -9.64 -18.37
CA GLU A 16 2.88 -8.98 -17.05
C GLU A 16 2.38 -9.91 -15.93
N LYS A 17 1.36 -10.73 -16.21
CA LYS A 17 0.89 -11.76 -15.25
C LYS A 17 1.98 -12.76 -14.88
N ARG A 18 2.78 -13.22 -15.85
CA ARG A 18 3.90 -14.15 -15.61
C ARG A 18 5.09 -13.46 -14.94
N LYS A 19 5.38 -12.21 -15.29
CA LYS A 19 6.41 -11.40 -14.63
C LYS A 19 6.10 -11.19 -13.15
N ASN A 20 4.87 -10.78 -12.85
CA ASN A 20 4.41 -10.53 -11.48
C ASN A 20 4.40 -11.81 -10.64
N LEU A 21 3.96 -12.94 -11.23
CA LEU A 21 4.04 -14.24 -10.58
C LEU A 21 5.50 -14.63 -10.28
N LEU A 22 6.40 -14.47 -11.25
CA LEU A 22 7.80 -14.83 -11.08
C LEU A 22 8.48 -13.98 -9.99
N ARG A 23 8.18 -12.67 -9.93
CA ARG A 23 8.63 -11.79 -8.83
C ARG A 23 8.12 -12.29 -7.48
N TRP A 24 6.82 -12.55 -7.37
CA TRP A 24 6.20 -12.97 -6.11
C TRP A 24 6.79 -14.29 -5.60
N MET A 25 7.03 -15.28 -6.48
CA MET A 25 7.64 -16.55 -6.09
C MET A 25 9.09 -16.35 -5.60
N VAL A 26 9.90 -15.58 -6.33
CA VAL A 26 11.30 -15.27 -5.95
C VAL A 26 11.36 -14.50 -4.63
N GLU A 27 10.50 -13.51 -4.45
CA GLU A 27 10.40 -12.74 -3.20
C GLU A 27 9.95 -13.62 -2.02
N GLY A 28 8.96 -14.49 -2.24
CA GLY A 28 8.48 -15.43 -1.21
C GLY A 28 9.58 -16.38 -0.74
N VAL A 29 10.42 -16.88 -1.65
CA VAL A 29 11.55 -17.73 -1.29
C VAL A 29 12.62 -16.94 -0.55
N ARG A 30 13.01 -15.76 -1.06
CA ARG A 30 14.00 -14.88 -0.41
C ARG A 30 13.59 -14.46 1.00
N ALA A 31 12.29 -14.29 1.23
CA ALA A 31 11.72 -13.94 2.51
C ALA A 31 11.45 -15.14 3.44
N GLY A 32 11.70 -16.37 2.98
CA GLY A 32 11.46 -17.58 3.77
C GLY A 32 9.98 -17.92 3.97
N TYR A 33 9.08 -17.38 3.14
CA TYR A 33 7.64 -17.70 3.16
C TYR A 33 7.31 -19.03 2.47
N PHE A 34 8.27 -19.59 1.75
CA PHE A 34 8.23 -20.97 1.29
C PHE A 34 9.28 -21.78 2.04
N PRO A 35 9.01 -23.07 2.31
CA PRO A 35 9.93 -23.92 3.06
C PRO A 35 11.28 -24.12 2.35
N ALA A 36 11.30 -24.10 1.02
CA ALA A 36 12.53 -24.12 0.20
C ALA A 36 12.24 -23.65 -1.23
N GLU A 37 13.27 -23.22 -1.96
CA GLU A 37 13.17 -22.73 -3.34
C GLU A 37 12.75 -23.79 -4.36
N ASP A 38 13.04 -25.05 -4.04
CA ASP A 38 12.68 -26.23 -4.82
C ASP A 38 11.35 -26.83 -4.37
N ASN A 39 10.69 -26.25 -3.36
CA ASN A 39 9.53 -26.82 -2.68
C ASN A 39 8.38 -25.84 -2.51
N ILE A 40 7.97 -25.19 -3.60
CA ILE A 40 6.79 -24.32 -3.64
C ILE A 40 5.58 -25.14 -4.10
N LEU A 41 4.53 -25.25 -3.29
CA LEU A 41 3.33 -26.01 -3.65
C LEU A 41 2.28 -25.11 -4.30
N TRP A 42 1.71 -25.59 -5.41
CA TRP A 42 0.55 -24.99 -6.05
C TRP A 42 -0.49 -26.06 -6.36
N GLY A 43 -1.75 -25.82 -6.01
CA GLY A 43 -2.84 -26.75 -6.25
C GLY A 43 -4.06 -26.08 -6.85
N CYS A 44 -4.61 -26.68 -7.91
CA CYS A 44 -5.90 -26.29 -8.48
C CYS A 44 -7.01 -27.06 -7.76
N GLN A 45 -7.25 -26.76 -6.47
CA GLN A 45 -8.23 -27.52 -5.70
C GLN A 45 -9.65 -27.20 -6.19
N VAL A 46 -10.27 -28.18 -6.85
CA VAL A 46 -11.69 -28.15 -7.21
C VAL A 46 -12.47 -27.95 -5.90
N PHE A 47 -13.36 -26.95 -5.88
CA PHE A 47 -14.17 -26.45 -4.75
C PHE A 47 -13.57 -25.36 -3.83
N ASN A 48 -12.26 -25.08 -3.85
CA ASN A 48 -11.64 -23.95 -3.09
C ASN A 48 -10.76 -23.01 -3.93
N GLY A 49 -10.61 -23.29 -5.23
CA GLY A 49 -9.85 -22.46 -6.16
C GLY A 49 -8.33 -22.69 -6.10
N PRO A 50 -7.56 -22.06 -7.00
CA PRO A 50 -6.11 -22.15 -7.01
C PRO A 50 -5.51 -21.62 -5.71
N SER A 51 -4.63 -22.41 -5.08
CA SER A 51 -4.01 -22.04 -3.80
C SER A 51 -2.52 -22.39 -3.74
N TRP A 52 -1.84 -21.82 -2.73
CA TRP A 52 -0.42 -22.01 -2.44
C TRP A 52 -0.28 -22.60 -1.02
N PRO A 53 -0.52 -23.91 -0.83
CA PRO A 53 -0.81 -24.49 0.48
C PRO A 53 0.33 -24.36 1.51
N ASN A 54 1.56 -24.22 1.06
CA ASN A 54 2.74 -24.10 1.91
C ASN A 54 3.34 -22.70 1.93
N TYR A 55 2.60 -21.71 1.45
CA TYR A 55 2.94 -20.31 1.64
C TYR A 55 2.57 -19.89 3.06
N THR A 56 3.56 -19.40 3.82
CA THR A 56 3.39 -18.97 5.22
C THR A 56 3.41 -17.45 5.40
N GLY A 57 3.55 -16.71 4.30
CA GLY A 57 3.56 -15.25 4.33
C GLY A 57 2.16 -14.68 4.58
N SER A 58 2.12 -13.43 5.04
CA SER A 58 0.88 -12.70 5.31
C SER A 58 0.33 -11.94 4.10
N TYR A 59 1.00 -11.98 2.95
CA TYR A 59 0.56 -11.28 1.75
C TYR A 59 -0.53 -12.08 1.02
N SER A 60 -1.38 -11.38 0.27
CA SER A 60 -2.38 -12.02 -0.59
C SER A 60 -1.68 -12.91 -1.63
N CYS A 61 -2.02 -14.20 -1.65
CA CYS A 61 -1.54 -15.12 -2.66
C CYS A 61 -2.10 -14.75 -4.04
N PRO A 62 -1.30 -14.79 -5.12
CA PRO A 62 -1.81 -14.50 -6.44
C PRO A 62 -2.76 -15.60 -6.90
N GLU A 63 -3.91 -15.20 -7.45
CA GLU A 63 -4.81 -16.11 -8.16
C GLU A 63 -4.20 -16.47 -9.52
N VAL A 64 -3.76 -17.72 -9.63
CA VAL A 64 -2.97 -18.20 -10.77
C VAL A 64 -3.61 -19.44 -11.33
N GLU A 65 -3.87 -19.43 -12.64
CA GLU A 65 -4.31 -20.62 -13.38
C GLU A 65 -3.10 -21.42 -13.88
N PHE A 66 -3.27 -22.73 -14.04
CA PHE A 66 -2.24 -23.65 -14.53
C PHE A 66 -1.52 -23.18 -15.82
N PRO A 67 -2.20 -22.62 -16.85
CA PRO A 67 -1.52 -22.14 -18.06
C PRO A 67 -0.50 -21.02 -17.82
N THR A 68 -0.62 -20.30 -16.71
CA THR A 68 0.34 -19.27 -16.30
C THR A 68 1.64 -19.92 -15.80
N LEU A 69 1.52 -20.95 -14.95
CA LEU A 69 2.64 -21.76 -14.46
C LEU A 69 3.31 -22.57 -15.58
N GLY A 70 2.53 -23.26 -16.40
CA GLY A 70 3.05 -23.97 -17.57
C GLY A 70 3.75 -23.02 -18.57
N GLY A 71 3.36 -21.75 -18.60
CA GLY A 71 4.07 -20.72 -19.37
C GLY A 71 5.43 -20.34 -18.79
N LEU A 72 5.58 -20.29 -17.47
CA LEU A 72 6.86 -20.06 -16.80
C LEU A 72 7.80 -21.26 -16.95
N GLU A 73 7.25 -22.47 -16.87
CA GLU A 73 8.00 -23.71 -17.07
C GLU A 73 8.55 -23.80 -18.49
N LYS A 74 7.70 -23.61 -19.51
CA LYS A 74 8.13 -23.58 -20.93
C LYS A 74 9.20 -22.52 -21.20
N SER A 75 9.22 -21.46 -20.41
CA SER A 75 10.21 -20.38 -20.53
C SER A 75 11.49 -20.66 -19.73
N GLY A 76 11.57 -21.76 -18.99
CA GLY A 76 12.73 -22.21 -18.21
C GLY A 76 12.92 -21.49 -16.88
N TYR A 77 11.89 -20.81 -16.36
CA TYR A 77 11.97 -20.08 -15.08
C TYR A 77 11.61 -20.94 -13.88
N ILE A 78 10.78 -21.97 -14.09
CA ILE A 78 10.43 -22.93 -13.05
C ILE A 78 10.51 -24.34 -13.62
N ASN A 79 10.67 -25.33 -12.75
CA ASN A 79 10.40 -26.73 -13.06
C ASN A 79 9.13 -27.14 -12.31
N LEU A 80 8.17 -27.75 -13.00
CA LEU A 80 6.97 -28.30 -12.36
C LEU A 80 7.12 -29.81 -12.19
N GLN A 81 6.79 -30.29 -11.00
CA GLN A 81 6.64 -31.70 -10.71
C GLN A 81 5.20 -31.95 -10.26
N THR A 82 4.46 -32.75 -11.03
CA THR A 82 3.14 -33.22 -10.61
C THR A 82 3.28 -34.13 -9.39
N ILE A 83 2.58 -33.81 -8.31
CA ILE A 83 2.53 -34.62 -7.08
C ILE A 83 1.17 -35.29 -6.87
N ALA A 84 0.10 -34.72 -7.42
CA ALA A 84 -1.23 -35.32 -7.52
C ALA A 84 -1.96 -34.80 -8.78
N SER A 85 -3.18 -35.27 -9.06
CA SER A 85 -3.93 -34.95 -10.29
C SER A 85 -3.97 -33.46 -10.64
N ASP A 86 -4.01 -32.58 -9.63
CA ASP A 86 -4.09 -31.12 -9.76
C ASP A 86 -3.15 -30.38 -8.80
N GLU A 87 -2.11 -31.06 -8.30
CA GLU A 87 -1.15 -30.50 -7.35
C GLU A 87 0.27 -30.62 -7.91
N TYR A 88 1.01 -29.52 -7.78
CA TYR A 88 2.31 -29.34 -8.39
C TYR A 88 3.30 -28.78 -7.38
N LYS A 89 4.50 -29.33 -7.41
CA LYS A 89 5.67 -28.77 -6.75
C LYS A 89 6.46 -27.97 -7.79
N CYS A 90 6.70 -26.70 -7.50
CA CYS A 90 7.44 -25.78 -8.34
C CYS A 90 8.84 -25.58 -7.74
N ALA A 91 9.87 -25.66 -8.58
CA ALA A 91 11.24 -25.29 -8.24
C ALA A 91 11.67 -24.08 -9.08
N LEU A 92 12.15 -23.02 -8.45
CA LEU A 92 12.72 -21.86 -9.15
C LEU A 92 14.07 -22.24 -9.78
N THR A 93 14.35 -21.75 -10.99
CA THR A 93 15.66 -21.92 -11.63
C THR A 93 16.57 -20.72 -11.39
N GLN A 94 17.87 -20.88 -11.59
CA GLN A 94 18.80 -19.73 -11.58
C GLN A 94 18.36 -18.62 -12.56
N LYS A 95 17.81 -19.02 -13.72
CA LYS A 95 17.26 -18.09 -14.71
C LYS A 95 16.12 -17.23 -14.16
N ALA A 96 15.32 -17.74 -13.22
CA ALA A 96 14.29 -16.94 -12.54
C ALA A 96 14.90 -15.81 -11.72
N TYR A 97 15.89 -16.13 -10.89
CA TYR A 97 16.60 -15.13 -10.09
C TYR A 97 17.32 -14.12 -10.97
N GLU A 98 18.05 -14.58 -11.98
CA GLU A 98 18.74 -13.70 -12.94
C GLU A 98 17.76 -12.78 -13.68
N ALA A 99 16.58 -13.28 -14.08
CA ALA A 99 15.57 -12.46 -14.73
C ALA A 99 14.93 -11.45 -13.77
N VAL A 100 14.69 -11.83 -12.52
CA VAL A 100 14.20 -10.89 -11.50
C VAL A 100 15.24 -9.80 -11.20
N ASP A 101 16.51 -10.18 -11.13
CA ASP A 101 17.60 -9.29 -10.75
C ASP A 101 18.09 -8.42 -11.93
N SER A 102 18.08 -8.95 -13.17
CA SER A 102 18.63 -8.27 -14.36
C SER A 102 17.59 -7.53 -15.21
N ASN A 103 16.32 -7.92 -15.18
CA ASN A 103 15.29 -7.45 -16.12
C ASN A 103 14.07 -6.79 -15.44
N PHE A 104 14.23 -6.35 -14.19
CA PHE A 104 13.25 -5.52 -13.48
C PHE A 104 13.84 -4.22 -12.94
N ALA A 105 14.79 -3.62 -13.67
CA ALA A 105 15.15 -2.22 -13.46
C ALA A 105 13.86 -1.36 -13.50
N GLU A 106 13.59 -0.70 -12.37
CA GLU A 106 12.36 0.00 -12.01
C GLU A 106 11.78 0.93 -13.11
N PRO A 107 10.45 1.12 -13.13
CA PRO A 107 9.94 2.36 -12.57
C PRO A 107 9.36 2.09 -11.19
N ALA A 108 9.77 2.92 -10.23
CA ALA A 108 9.49 2.74 -8.82
C ALA A 108 7.99 2.65 -8.55
N ILE A 109 7.51 1.47 -8.16
CA ILE A 109 6.30 1.37 -7.35
C ILE A 109 6.73 1.71 -5.92
N SER A 110 6.56 2.99 -5.62
CA SER A 110 6.85 3.68 -4.35
C SER A 110 6.06 3.17 -3.13
N SER A 111 5.51 1.95 -3.12
CA SER A 111 4.71 1.43 -1.99
C SER A 111 5.37 0.33 -1.16
N GLN A 112 6.50 -0.27 -1.59
CA GLN A 112 7.14 -1.36 -0.83
C GLN A 112 8.43 -0.99 -0.09
N LYS A 113 9.12 0.12 -0.43
CA LYS A 113 10.35 0.54 0.29
C LYS A 113 10.13 1.08 1.71
N VAL A 114 8.88 1.29 2.13
CA VAL A 114 8.55 1.69 3.52
C VAL A 114 8.51 0.50 4.49
N TYR A 115 8.30 -0.73 4.00
CA TYR A 115 8.09 -1.89 4.88
C TYR A 115 9.39 -2.61 5.30
N ALA A 116 10.46 -2.56 4.49
CA ALA A 116 11.69 -3.31 4.81
C ALA A 116 12.65 -2.58 5.75
N LYS A 117 12.59 -1.24 5.85
CA LYS A 117 13.61 -0.48 6.60
C LYS A 117 13.40 -0.48 8.12
N ASN A 118 12.23 -0.94 8.60
CA ASN A 118 11.90 -0.98 10.02
C ASN A 118 12.14 -2.34 10.69
N TYR A 119 12.55 -3.38 9.95
CA TYR A 119 12.66 -4.75 10.49
C TYR A 119 14.08 -5.27 10.74
N TYR A 120 15.13 -4.51 10.37
CA TYR A 120 16.51 -4.94 10.58
C TYR A 120 17.19 -4.39 11.85
N ASN A 121 16.48 -3.57 12.62
CA ASN A 121 16.97 -3.13 13.93
C ASN A 121 15.97 -3.59 14.99
N HIS A 122 16.14 -4.81 15.50
CA HIS A 122 15.88 -5.24 16.89
C HIS A 122 15.39 -6.71 16.94
N VAL A 123 16.32 -7.65 16.84
CA VAL A 123 16.12 -8.99 17.42
C VAL A 123 17.10 -9.13 18.57
N GLU A 124 16.81 -8.42 19.66
CA GLU A 124 17.18 -8.87 20.99
C GLU A 124 15.90 -9.37 21.66
N THR A 125 15.96 -10.62 22.13
CA THR A 125 14.85 -11.36 22.74
C THR A 125 14.33 -10.62 23.97
N MET A 126 13.08 -10.14 23.92
CA MET A 126 12.41 -9.56 25.08
C MET A 126 11.41 -10.55 25.68
N THR A 127 11.68 -10.94 26.92
CA THR A 127 10.78 -11.69 27.79
C THR A 127 9.49 -10.91 28.00
N GLU A 128 8.35 -11.60 27.90
CA GLU A 128 7.01 -11.01 28.03
C GLU A 128 6.83 -10.37 29.43
N ASN A 129 6.76 -9.03 29.49
CA ASN A 129 6.40 -8.30 30.71
C ASN A 129 4.99 -7.73 30.58
N LYS A 130 4.04 -8.28 31.34
CA LYS A 130 2.65 -7.80 31.44
C LYS A 130 2.55 -6.59 32.36
N GLY A 131 3.19 -5.48 31.99
CA GLY A 131 3.07 -4.19 32.66
C GLY A 131 2.15 -3.24 31.91
N ASN A 132 1.25 -2.55 32.61
CA ASN A 132 0.45 -1.46 32.03
C ASN A 132 1.39 -0.30 31.66
N VAL A 133 1.40 0.09 30.39
CA VAL A 133 2.16 1.25 29.91
C VAL A 133 1.35 2.52 30.13
N ASN A 134 1.86 3.44 30.96
CA ASN A 134 1.26 4.75 31.19
C ASN A 134 1.88 5.79 30.25
N ILE A 135 1.09 6.33 29.30
CA ILE A 135 1.55 7.23 28.21
C ILE A 135 1.16 8.70 28.48
N SER A 136 0.83 9.06 29.72
CA SER A 136 0.33 10.40 30.06
C SER A 136 1.33 11.57 29.92
N GLY A 137 2.54 11.35 29.39
CA GLY A 137 3.57 12.40 29.29
C GLY A 137 4.46 12.40 28.03
N VAL A 138 4.17 11.62 26.98
CA VAL A 138 5.07 11.53 25.81
C VAL A 138 4.63 12.49 24.70
N GLN A 139 5.44 13.51 24.44
CA GLN A 139 5.35 14.41 23.29
C GLN A 139 6.08 13.77 22.10
N GLY A 140 5.50 12.72 21.51
CA GLY A 140 6.08 11.96 20.40
C GLY A 140 5.02 11.10 19.69
N ASN A 141 5.22 10.86 18.39
CA ASN A 141 4.25 10.15 17.54
C ASN A 141 4.17 8.66 17.89
N VAL A 142 3.02 8.18 18.37
CA VAL A 142 2.79 6.78 18.73
C VAL A 142 1.94 6.11 17.66
N SER A 143 2.58 5.72 16.55
CA SER A 143 1.97 4.92 15.50
C SER A 143 2.38 3.46 15.70
N GLY A 144 1.44 2.59 16.13
CA GLY A 144 1.68 1.14 16.24
C GLY A 144 1.16 0.45 17.50
N ILE A 145 0.71 1.18 18.53
CA ILE A 145 0.06 0.56 19.69
C ILE A 145 -1.43 0.42 19.39
N ALA A 146 -1.83 -0.76 18.91
CA ALA A 146 -3.22 -1.18 19.02
C ALA A 146 -3.51 -1.34 20.52
N ALA A 147 -4.38 -0.49 21.06
CA ALA A 147 -4.93 -0.70 22.39
C ALA A 147 -5.71 -2.04 22.35
N ALA A 148 -5.07 -3.12 22.82
CA ALA A 148 -5.74 -4.36 23.13
C ALA A 148 -6.57 -4.13 24.40
N GLY A 149 -7.72 -3.49 24.23
CA GLY A 149 -8.73 -3.30 25.26
C GLY A 149 -10.10 -3.59 24.65
N GLU A 150 -10.83 -4.52 25.27
CA GLU A 150 -12.07 -5.17 24.81
C GLU A 150 -13.28 -4.25 24.51
N ASN A 151 -13.12 -2.94 24.40
CA ASN A 151 -14.27 -2.04 24.20
C ASN A 151 -13.98 -0.74 23.43
N GLN A 152 -13.14 -0.81 22.39
CA GLN A 152 -13.01 0.29 21.42
C GLN A 152 -13.66 -0.16 20.10
N THR A 153 -14.77 0.47 19.74
CA THR A 153 -15.50 0.23 18.49
C THR A 153 -14.55 0.22 17.29
N MET A 154 -14.76 -0.68 16.35
CA MET A 154 -13.99 -0.89 15.10
C MET A 154 -13.68 0.42 14.34
N THR A 155 -14.49 1.46 14.55
CA THR A 155 -14.33 2.84 14.06
C THR A 155 -13.08 3.57 14.57
N GLY A 156 -12.64 3.34 15.82
CA GLY A 156 -11.47 3.99 16.40
C GLY A 156 -10.15 3.51 15.78
N VAL A 157 -10.06 2.22 15.44
CA VAL A 157 -8.91 1.60 14.75
C VAL A 157 -8.82 2.11 13.30
N ALA A 158 -9.96 2.14 12.59
CA ALA A 158 -10.03 2.66 11.22
C ALA A 158 -9.66 4.16 11.14
N LEU A 159 -10.15 4.97 12.09
CA LEU A 159 -9.80 6.39 12.18
C LEU A 159 -8.32 6.62 12.47
N GLY A 160 -7.70 5.80 13.31
CA GLY A 160 -6.25 5.84 13.57
C GLY A 160 -5.43 5.57 12.32
N GLN A 161 -5.80 4.53 11.56
CA GLN A 161 -5.10 4.15 10.32
C GLN A 161 -5.22 5.24 9.23
N ILE A 162 -6.43 5.75 8.98
CA ILE A 162 -6.61 6.80 7.95
C ILE A 162 -5.93 8.10 8.36
N SER A 163 -5.93 8.47 9.65
CA SER A 163 -5.23 9.67 10.13
C SER A 163 -3.71 9.56 9.94
N GLY A 164 -3.15 8.37 10.15
CA GLY A 164 -1.74 8.08 9.84
C GLY A 164 -1.44 8.21 8.34
N ALA A 165 -2.32 7.67 7.49
CA ALA A 165 -2.16 7.78 6.03
C ALA A 165 -2.25 9.23 5.54
N VAL A 166 -3.20 10.03 6.05
CA VAL A 166 -3.31 11.47 5.76
C VAL A 166 -2.04 12.21 6.16
N THR A 167 -1.55 11.98 7.37
CA THR A 167 -0.31 12.60 7.88
C THR A 167 0.89 12.29 6.97
N ASN A 168 1.00 11.05 6.50
CA ASN A 168 2.06 10.66 5.55
C ASN A 168 1.92 11.36 4.20
N SER A 169 0.73 11.43 3.61
CA SER A 169 0.51 12.12 2.33
C SER A 169 0.78 13.62 2.42
N ILE A 170 0.47 14.25 3.56
CA ILE A 170 0.81 15.65 3.85
C ILE A 170 2.33 15.83 4.00
N GLY A 171 3.02 14.94 4.71
CA GLY A 171 4.48 15.00 4.84
C GLY A 171 5.20 14.83 3.49
N GLN A 172 4.64 14.04 2.58
CA GLN A 172 5.15 13.91 1.20
C GLN A 172 4.97 15.20 0.38
N LEU A 173 3.88 15.96 0.58
CA LEU A 173 3.74 17.29 -0.01
C LEU A 173 4.85 18.24 0.44
N GLN A 174 5.15 18.28 1.73
CA GLN A 174 6.21 19.13 2.29
C GLN A 174 7.59 18.76 1.71
N SER A 175 7.80 17.50 1.35
CA SER A 175 9.04 17.00 0.77
C SER A 175 9.31 17.49 -0.67
N THR A 176 8.30 18.07 -1.35
CA THR A 176 8.47 18.65 -2.69
C THR A 176 9.16 20.02 -2.69
N ASN A 177 9.30 20.66 -1.52
CA ASN A 177 10.00 21.93 -1.28
C ASN A 177 9.52 23.13 -2.13
N THR A 178 8.29 23.12 -2.63
CA THR A 178 7.69 24.32 -3.25
C THR A 178 6.90 25.13 -2.22
N PRO A 179 6.85 26.47 -2.36
CA PRO A 179 6.03 27.33 -1.50
C PRO A 179 4.55 26.90 -1.50
N GLU A 180 4.01 26.55 -2.66
CA GLU A 180 2.62 26.15 -2.85
C GLU A 180 2.31 24.81 -2.17
N ALA A 181 3.21 23.82 -2.26
CA ALA A 181 3.03 22.54 -1.60
C ALA A 181 3.16 22.64 -0.08
N THR A 182 4.07 23.51 0.40
CA THR A 182 4.23 23.80 1.84
C THR A 182 2.98 24.48 2.40
N GLN A 183 2.43 25.44 1.65
CA GLN A 183 1.20 26.12 2.01
C GLN A 183 0.00 25.17 1.99
N LEU A 184 -0.10 24.32 0.95
CA LEU A 184 -1.15 23.32 0.84
C LEU A 184 -1.09 22.32 2.01
N ALA A 185 0.11 21.82 2.35
CA ALA A 185 0.29 20.93 3.49
C ALA A 185 -0.19 21.57 4.80
N THR A 186 0.16 22.84 5.04
CA THR A 186 -0.29 23.59 6.23
C THR A 186 -1.82 23.67 6.30
N LEU A 187 -2.49 23.95 5.18
CA LEU A 187 -3.96 24.01 5.14
C LEU A 187 -4.60 22.63 5.34
N LEU A 188 -3.99 21.57 4.82
CA LEU A 188 -4.47 20.19 5.00
C LEU A 188 -4.27 19.69 6.43
N GLU A 189 -3.20 20.07 7.13
CA GLU A 189 -3.01 19.79 8.57
C GLU A 189 -4.08 20.48 9.42
N GLN A 190 -4.40 21.74 9.11
CA GLN A 190 -5.47 22.48 9.77
C GLN A 190 -6.83 21.82 9.54
N LEU A 191 -7.11 21.39 8.31
CA LEU A 191 -8.35 20.67 7.97
C LEU A 191 -8.43 19.31 8.67
N GLN A 192 -7.33 18.55 8.69
CA GLN A 192 -7.23 17.27 9.40
C GLN A 192 -7.53 17.45 10.90
N SER A 193 -6.92 18.45 11.52
CA SER A 193 -7.15 18.76 12.94
C SER A 193 -8.59 19.16 13.22
N ALA A 194 -9.20 19.98 12.35
CA ALA A 194 -10.59 20.40 12.50
C ALA A 194 -11.56 19.21 12.45
N ILE A 195 -11.40 18.30 11.48
CA ILE A 195 -12.26 17.11 11.33
C ILE A 195 -12.09 16.16 12.53
N LYS A 196 -10.86 15.93 12.99
CA LYS A 196 -10.59 15.05 14.14
C LYS A 196 -11.31 15.53 15.40
N ASN A 197 -11.27 16.84 15.63
CA ASN A 197 -11.81 17.48 16.83
C ASN A 197 -13.30 17.84 16.75
N GLU A 198 -13.97 17.65 15.61
CA GLU A 198 -15.39 17.97 15.46
C GLU A 198 -16.25 16.93 16.20
N SER A 199 -16.97 17.35 17.24
CA SER A 199 -17.81 16.45 18.03
C SER A 199 -19.12 16.10 17.33
N HIS A 200 -19.56 16.91 16.36
CA HIS A 200 -20.82 16.74 15.63
C HIS A 200 -20.71 15.79 14.43
N LEU A 201 -19.51 15.32 14.08
CA LEU A 201 -19.32 14.30 13.06
C LEU A 201 -19.30 12.90 13.68
N ALA A 202 -20.08 11.99 13.10
CA ALA A 202 -20.02 10.58 13.43
C ALA A 202 -18.64 10.00 13.04
N PRO A 203 -18.17 8.94 13.71
CA PRO A 203 -16.88 8.32 13.41
C PRO A 203 -16.71 7.89 11.94
N GLU A 204 -17.78 7.42 11.31
CA GLU A 204 -17.83 7.01 9.91
C GLU A 204 -17.63 8.22 8.98
N ASP A 205 -18.38 9.30 9.23
CA ASP A 205 -18.27 10.55 8.46
C ASP A 205 -16.89 11.20 8.64
N LYS A 206 -16.27 11.08 9.83
CA LYS A 206 -14.88 11.49 10.05
C LYS A 206 -13.91 10.69 9.22
N ALA A 207 -14.12 9.38 9.10
CA ALA A 207 -13.24 8.52 8.31
C ALA A 207 -13.34 8.87 6.81
N GLU A 208 -14.56 9.03 6.30
CA GLU A 208 -14.79 9.45 4.92
C GLU A 208 -14.20 10.84 4.64
N ALA A 209 -14.40 11.79 5.56
CA ALA A 209 -13.80 13.12 5.44
C ALA A 209 -12.27 13.07 5.44
N MET A 210 -11.65 12.21 6.24
CA MET A 210 -10.19 11.97 6.24
C MET A 210 -9.71 11.38 4.91
N GLU A 211 -10.45 10.46 4.30
CA GLU A 211 -10.14 9.94 2.96
C GLU A 211 -10.14 11.06 1.89
N GLN A 212 -11.04 12.02 2.03
CA GLN A 212 -11.06 13.19 1.14
C GLN A 212 -9.84 14.09 1.37
N VAL A 213 -9.41 14.31 2.62
CA VAL A 213 -8.17 15.05 2.91
C VAL A 213 -6.95 14.35 2.30
N LYS A 214 -6.88 13.02 2.37
CA LYS A 214 -5.81 12.24 1.71
C LYS A 214 -5.81 12.44 0.20
N THR A 215 -6.98 12.39 -0.43
CA THR A 215 -7.13 12.60 -1.88
C THR A 215 -6.66 14.00 -2.30
N LEU A 216 -6.96 15.03 -1.51
CA LEU A 216 -6.47 16.39 -1.75
C LEU A 216 -4.95 16.48 -1.62
N ALA A 217 -4.36 15.77 -0.65
CA ALA A 217 -2.92 15.71 -0.49
C ALA A 217 -2.23 15.05 -1.69
N GLU A 218 -2.75 13.91 -2.16
CA GLU A 218 -2.22 13.17 -3.31
C GLU A 218 -2.30 13.97 -4.61
N ALA A 219 -3.39 14.72 -4.83
CA ALA A 219 -3.51 15.60 -5.99
C ALA A 219 -2.49 16.75 -5.98
N GLY A 220 -2.15 17.27 -4.80
CA GLY A 220 -1.10 18.29 -4.67
C GLY A 220 0.31 17.75 -4.94
N GLN A 221 0.54 16.45 -4.74
CA GLN A 221 1.83 15.82 -5.04
C GLN A 221 2.04 15.64 -6.55
N LYS A 222 0.95 15.52 -7.32
CA LYS A 222 0.95 15.28 -8.77
C LYS A 222 -0.02 16.23 -9.46
N PRO A 223 0.28 17.54 -9.48
CA PRO A 223 -0.64 18.54 -10.00
C PRO A 223 -1.02 18.31 -11.47
N GLU A 224 -0.16 17.67 -12.25
CA GLU A 224 -0.36 17.30 -13.66
C GLU A 224 -1.28 16.09 -13.91
N ASP A 225 -1.62 15.31 -12.86
CA ASP A 225 -2.46 14.13 -13.01
C ASP A 225 -3.95 14.51 -13.08
N ASN A 226 -4.50 14.49 -14.29
CA ASN A 226 -5.90 14.81 -14.55
C ASN A 226 -6.92 13.93 -13.80
N ALA A 227 -6.57 12.68 -13.49
CA ALA A 227 -7.45 11.79 -12.74
C ALA A 227 -7.48 12.19 -11.26
N LEU A 228 -6.31 12.50 -10.68
CA LEU A 228 -6.20 13.00 -9.31
C LEU A 228 -6.84 14.39 -9.15
N GLN A 229 -6.70 15.27 -10.15
CA GLN A 229 -7.39 16.56 -10.15
C GLN A 229 -8.92 16.41 -10.15
N LYS A 230 -9.46 15.46 -10.92
CA LYS A 230 -10.90 15.13 -10.88
C LYS A 230 -11.31 14.55 -9.52
N ALA A 231 -10.50 13.65 -8.96
CA ALA A 231 -10.74 13.09 -7.65
C ALA A 231 -10.75 14.17 -6.57
N ALA A 232 -9.81 15.13 -6.62
CA ALA A 232 -9.76 16.26 -5.70
C ALA A 232 -10.98 17.19 -5.83
N LYS A 233 -11.49 17.44 -7.04
CA LYS A 233 -12.78 18.16 -7.22
C LYS A 233 -13.93 17.43 -6.54
N THR A 234 -13.98 16.11 -6.67
CA THR A 234 -14.99 15.28 -5.99
C THR A 234 -14.81 15.33 -4.47
N ALA A 235 -13.57 15.22 -3.98
CA ALA A 235 -13.24 15.32 -2.56
C ALA A 235 -13.69 16.65 -1.95
N LEU A 236 -13.47 17.77 -2.65
CA LEU A 236 -13.98 19.08 -2.22
C LEU A 236 -15.51 19.13 -2.16
N LYS A 237 -16.22 18.48 -3.10
CA LYS A 237 -17.69 18.41 -3.08
C LYS A 237 -18.21 17.57 -1.91
N ILE A 238 -17.58 16.42 -1.67
CA ILE A 238 -17.92 15.54 -0.56
C ILE A 238 -17.71 16.28 0.76
N LEU A 239 -16.53 16.88 0.98
CA LEU A 239 -16.26 17.66 2.19
C LEU A 239 -17.29 18.77 2.41
N LYS A 240 -17.64 19.53 1.35
CA LYS A 240 -18.70 20.55 1.43
C LYS A 240 -20.05 19.95 1.82
N GLY A 241 -20.41 18.79 1.27
CA GLY A 241 -21.62 18.06 1.62
C GLY A 241 -21.63 17.59 3.09
N THR A 242 -20.53 16.99 3.54
CA THR A 242 -20.33 16.57 4.93
C THR A 242 -20.48 17.74 5.90
N ILE A 243 -19.94 18.91 5.55
CA ILE A 243 -20.05 20.12 6.37
C ILE A 243 -21.48 20.70 6.35
N ALA A 244 -22.17 20.64 5.22
CA ALA A 244 -23.53 21.17 5.10
C ALA A 244 -24.55 20.41 5.98
N GLY A 245 -24.23 19.19 6.39
CA GLY A 245 -25.02 18.43 7.37
C GLY A 245 -24.76 18.81 8.83
N LEU A 246 -23.77 19.67 9.11
CA LEU A 246 -23.42 20.06 10.47
C LEU A 246 -24.25 21.27 10.94
N PRO A 247 -24.45 21.41 12.27
CA PRO A 247 -25.04 22.62 12.82
C PRO A 247 -24.21 23.86 12.48
N ASP A 248 -24.84 25.02 12.32
CA ASP A 248 -24.17 26.30 12.01
C ASP A 248 -23.12 26.71 13.07
N ALA A 249 -23.27 26.22 14.31
CA ALA A 249 -22.33 26.45 15.42
C ALA A 249 -21.12 25.51 15.41
N ALA A 250 -21.03 24.57 14.46
CA ALA A 250 -19.92 23.62 14.36
C ALA A 250 -18.63 24.34 13.94
N LYS A 251 -17.57 24.15 14.74
CA LYS A 251 -16.25 24.77 14.49
C LYS A 251 -15.64 24.30 13.18
N LEU A 252 -15.97 23.09 12.74
CA LEU A 252 -15.54 22.58 11.45
C LEU A 252 -16.15 23.36 10.29
N ALA A 253 -17.43 23.75 10.38
CA ALA A 253 -18.09 24.52 9.33
C ALA A 253 -17.42 25.88 9.11
N GLU A 254 -17.12 26.60 10.20
CA GLU A 254 -16.39 27.86 10.13
C GLU A 254 -14.97 27.69 9.56
N SER A 255 -14.26 26.65 10.00
CA SER A 255 -12.90 26.35 9.54
C SER A 255 -12.90 26.05 8.04
N CYS A 256 -13.81 25.21 7.56
CA CYS A 256 -13.87 24.80 6.16
C CYS A 256 -14.34 25.90 5.21
N ALA A 257 -15.13 26.87 5.69
CA ALA A 257 -15.47 28.06 4.90
C ALA A 257 -14.23 28.86 4.47
N LYS A 258 -13.14 28.79 5.26
CA LYS A 258 -11.85 29.42 4.97
C LYS A 258 -10.88 28.46 4.27
N LEU A 259 -10.77 27.22 4.76
CA LEU A 259 -9.79 26.25 4.31
C LEU A 259 -10.09 25.71 2.91
N LEU A 260 -11.34 25.32 2.62
CA LEU A 260 -11.66 24.66 1.36
C LEU A 260 -11.46 25.56 0.12
N PRO A 261 -11.85 26.85 0.13
CA PRO A 261 -11.54 27.75 -0.97
C PRO A 261 -10.03 27.91 -1.19
N ALA A 262 -9.25 28.08 -0.11
CA ALA A 262 -7.79 28.26 -0.21
C ALA A 262 -7.10 27.01 -0.78
N ILE A 263 -7.52 25.81 -0.34
CA ILE A 263 -7.05 24.53 -0.89
C ILE A 263 -7.42 24.40 -2.38
N ALA A 264 -8.64 24.75 -2.75
CA ALA A 264 -9.09 24.70 -4.14
C ALA A 264 -8.25 25.61 -5.05
N THR A 265 -7.91 26.82 -4.58
CA THR A 265 -7.04 27.74 -5.32
C THR A 265 -5.64 27.16 -5.52
N LEU A 266 -5.01 26.61 -4.47
CA LEU A 266 -3.66 26.04 -4.58
C LEU A 266 -3.60 24.81 -5.50
N LEU A 267 -4.69 24.05 -5.58
CA LEU A 267 -4.80 22.91 -6.49
C LEU A 267 -5.29 23.30 -7.90
N SER A 268 -5.54 24.59 -8.17
CA SER A 268 -6.12 25.06 -9.45
C SER A 268 -7.48 24.42 -9.77
N LEU A 269 -8.30 24.21 -8.75
CA LEU A 269 -9.61 23.55 -8.80
C LEU A 269 -10.81 24.51 -8.71
N SER A 270 -10.54 25.79 -8.49
CA SER A 270 -11.51 26.88 -8.38
C SER A 270 -12.39 27.03 -9.61
#